data_AF-A0A174HFD3-F1
#
_entry.id   AF-A0A174HFD3-F1
#
_cell.length_a   1.000
_cell.length_b   1.000
_cell.length_c   1.000
_cell.angle_alpha   90.00
_cell.angle_beta   90.00
_cell.angle_gamma   90.00
#
_symmetry.space_group_name_H-M   'P 1'
#
loop_
_entity.id
_entity.type
_entity.pdbx_description
1 polymer ?
#
loop_
_entity_poly.entity_id
_entity_poly.type
_entity_poly.pdbx_seq_one_letter_code
_entity_poly.pdbx_strand_id
1 'polypeptide(L)'
;MEKTIKKDIWEMISSVSYSTHIAGNAGRADQKFFEHLQEGIADNDLDKIYEFIDAYERGKSIKPDELVCRLFQKAYREDSARLCQLLAEKNNIVDYWIFLSTCCETDMLVDFAKMDVAYPCFYYECARILLKRTSGIDEKCKEAIIAAVKRIADRDLALWERWVQRKEHNTNWQQLLFSVLSKVSREALKRFAQTINLDMMLQNHKEDIVAWEFERLSDTSKKYILENISKDILENWNLLFEKKKKKHENLREIWFSGYFSLILNSLQYDLKNKEEWKLSFLNYEKILEKDMYAWYEKTTHMCCAFFYDITQIFYIVLAGQEKQIIEADESVTQSIRKIQLFIRRHEDYWKDHVKQKIELEHRLEAML
;
A
#
# COMPACT_ATOMS: atom_id res chain seq x y z
N MET A 1 56.34 -25.61 -12.29
CA MET A 1 55.37 -25.43 -11.19
C MET A 1 54.53 -24.19 -11.49
N GLU A 2 53.52 -24.34 -12.35
CA GLU A 2 52.45 -23.35 -12.44
C GLU A 2 51.56 -23.56 -11.22
N LYS A 3 51.76 -22.76 -10.17
CA LYS A 3 50.76 -22.60 -9.13
C LYS A 3 49.61 -21.82 -9.76
N THR A 4 48.65 -22.51 -10.35
CA THR A 4 47.31 -21.96 -10.55
C THR A 4 46.79 -21.66 -9.15
N ILE A 5 46.91 -20.41 -8.71
CA ILE A 5 46.32 -19.96 -7.45
C ILE A 5 44.82 -20.17 -7.62
N LYS A 6 44.28 -21.22 -6.99
CA LYS A 6 42.84 -21.33 -6.80
C LYS A 6 42.46 -20.10 -6.01
N LYS A 7 41.87 -19.09 -6.68
CA LYS A 7 41.25 -17.96 -5.98
C LYS A 7 40.31 -18.53 -4.94
N ASP A 8 40.34 -17.93 -3.75
CA ASP A 8 39.41 -18.28 -2.69
C ASP A 8 37.97 -17.99 -3.17
N ILE A 9 36.98 -18.76 -2.72
CA ILE A 9 35.57 -18.60 -3.15
C ILE A 9 35.09 -17.18 -2.86
N TRP A 10 35.50 -16.64 -1.72
CA TRP A 10 35.16 -15.30 -1.27
C TRP A 10 35.76 -14.23 -2.18
N GLU A 11 37.03 -14.40 -2.58
CA GLU A 11 37.67 -13.52 -3.57
C GLU A 11 36.96 -13.60 -4.93
N MET A 12 36.60 -14.81 -5.38
CA MET A 12 35.85 -14.99 -6.62
C MET A 12 34.54 -14.21 -6.58
N ILE A 13 33.67 -14.45 -5.57
CA ILE A 13 32.36 -13.79 -5.45
C ILE A 13 32.51 -12.27 -5.30
N SER A 14 33.48 -11.80 -4.52
CA SER A 14 33.74 -10.36 -4.37
C SER A 14 34.08 -9.69 -5.70
N SER A 15 34.78 -10.40 -6.60
CA SER A 15 35.20 -9.89 -7.90
C SER A 15 34.17 -10.02 -9.03
N VAL A 16 33.09 -10.79 -8.84
CA VAL A 16 32.03 -10.89 -9.85
C VAL A 16 31.19 -9.61 -9.82
N SER A 17 30.97 -9.02 -11.00
CA SER A 17 30.08 -7.90 -11.26
C SER A 17 29.46 -8.06 -12.64
N TYR A 18 28.28 -7.48 -12.86
CA TYR A 18 27.63 -7.43 -14.16
C TYR A 18 27.86 -6.08 -14.84
N SER A 19 28.11 -6.12 -16.14
CA SER A 19 28.07 -4.95 -17.00
C SER A 19 26.84 -5.01 -17.91
N THR A 20 26.13 -3.90 -18.03
CA THR A 20 24.98 -3.77 -18.93
C THR A 20 25.42 -3.12 -20.23
N HIS A 21 25.11 -3.75 -21.36
CA HIS A 21 25.37 -3.21 -22.69
C HIS A 21 24.12 -3.30 -23.55
N ILE A 22 23.90 -2.29 -24.40
CA ILE A 22 22.83 -2.28 -25.38
C ILE A 22 23.36 -2.65 -26.77
N ALA A 23 22.66 -3.53 -27.48
CA ALA A 23 23.04 -3.91 -28.84
C ALA A 23 22.77 -2.76 -29.82
N GLY A 24 23.62 -2.61 -30.85
CA GLY A 24 23.48 -1.52 -31.84
C GLY A 24 22.18 -1.54 -32.66
N ASN A 25 21.48 -2.68 -32.69
CA ASN A 25 20.18 -2.86 -33.34
C ASN A 25 19.00 -2.86 -32.35
N ALA A 26 19.20 -2.45 -31.10
CA ALA A 26 18.15 -2.41 -30.09
C ALA A 26 17.03 -1.45 -30.50
N GLY A 27 15.78 -1.83 -30.18
CA GLY A 27 14.63 -0.99 -30.46
C GLY A 27 14.62 0.29 -29.63
N ARG A 28 13.84 1.29 -30.07
CA ARG A 28 13.72 2.59 -29.39
C ARG A 28 13.32 2.47 -27.91
N ALA A 29 12.49 1.48 -27.57
CA ALA A 29 12.07 1.24 -26.19
C ALA A 29 13.23 0.71 -25.32
N ASP A 30 14.00 -0.25 -25.82
CA ASP A 30 15.17 -0.80 -25.12
C ASP A 30 16.25 0.28 -24.91
N GLN A 31 16.45 1.16 -25.90
CA GLN A 31 17.34 2.32 -25.80
C GLN A 31 16.91 3.26 -24.67
N LYS A 32 15.62 3.61 -24.62
CA LYS A 32 15.09 4.50 -23.58
C LYS A 32 15.25 3.91 -22.17
N PHE A 33 14.94 2.62 -21.97
CA PHE A 33 15.12 2.01 -20.64
C PHE A 33 16.60 1.92 -20.24
N PHE A 34 17.50 1.67 -21.21
CA PHE A 34 18.93 1.70 -20.94
C PHE A 34 19.43 3.10 -20.59
N GLU A 35 18.96 4.15 -21.28
CA GLU A 35 19.22 5.55 -20.94
C GLU A 35 18.74 5.87 -19.52
N HIS A 36 17.52 5.47 -19.15
CA HIS A 36 17.00 5.62 -17.79
C HIS A 36 17.90 4.92 -16.75
N LEU A 37 18.44 3.73 -17.06
CA LEU A 37 19.39 3.07 -16.17
C LEU A 37 20.67 3.89 -15.99
N GLN A 38 21.24 4.42 -17.08
CA GLN A 38 22.46 5.24 -17.01
C GLN A 38 22.24 6.52 -16.22
N GLU A 39 21.15 7.24 -16.49
CA GLU A 39 20.75 8.44 -15.75
C GLU A 39 20.47 8.11 -14.28
N GLY A 40 19.75 7.02 -14.01
CA GLY A 40 19.43 6.58 -12.66
C GLY A 40 20.67 6.26 -11.84
N ILE A 41 21.67 5.61 -12.43
CA ILE A 41 22.97 5.37 -11.78
C ILE A 41 23.72 6.68 -11.54
N ALA A 42 23.74 7.59 -12.52
CA ALA A 42 24.45 8.87 -12.41
C ALA A 42 23.84 9.80 -11.36
N ASP A 43 22.51 9.86 -11.30
CA ASP A 43 21.75 10.76 -10.43
C ASP A 43 21.38 10.11 -9.08
N ASN A 44 21.69 8.82 -8.90
CA ASN A 44 21.22 7.99 -7.78
C ASN A 44 19.68 7.97 -7.67
N ASP A 45 18.99 7.96 -8.82
CA ASP A 45 17.54 7.90 -8.94
C ASP A 45 17.06 6.44 -9.02
N LEU A 46 16.59 5.94 -7.87
CA LEU A 46 16.06 4.58 -7.75
C LEU A 46 14.90 4.31 -8.70
N ASP A 47 14.02 5.29 -8.95
CA ASP A 47 12.84 5.07 -9.78
C ASP A 47 13.23 4.76 -11.23
N LYS A 48 14.17 5.51 -11.80
CA LYS A 48 14.70 5.23 -13.13
C LYS A 48 15.39 3.87 -13.22
N ILE A 49 16.15 3.48 -12.19
CA ILE A 49 16.82 2.17 -12.14
C ILE A 49 15.77 1.03 -12.11
N TYR A 50 14.74 1.17 -11.27
CA TYR A 50 13.68 0.16 -11.16
C TYR A 50 12.76 0.12 -12.39
N GLU A 51 12.56 1.22 -13.11
CA GLU A 51 11.86 1.22 -14.39
C GLU A 51 12.57 0.31 -15.41
N PHE A 52 13.90 0.36 -15.47
CA PHE A 52 14.69 -0.55 -16.28
C PHE A 52 14.53 -2.00 -15.81
N ILE A 53 14.67 -2.26 -14.51
CA ILE A 53 14.53 -3.62 -13.93
C ILE A 53 13.15 -4.21 -14.25
N ASP A 54 12.07 -3.47 -14.01
CA ASP A 54 10.70 -3.92 -14.23
C ASP A 54 10.39 -4.10 -15.73
N ALA A 55 10.98 -3.28 -16.61
CA ALA A 55 10.89 -3.49 -18.06
C ALA A 55 11.61 -4.77 -18.48
N TYR A 56 12.84 -4.99 -17.98
CA TYR A 56 13.61 -6.18 -18.29
C TYR A 56 12.90 -7.45 -17.82
N GLU A 57 12.44 -7.47 -16.58
CA GLU A 57 11.73 -8.60 -15.98
C GLU A 57 10.40 -8.96 -16.67
N ARG A 58 9.76 -8.00 -17.36
CA ARG A 58 8.57 -8.25 -18.19
C ARG A 58 8.90 -8.83 -19.55
N GLY A 59 10.02 -8.39 -20.14
CA GLY A 59 10.39 -8.74 -21.52
C GLY A 59 11.20 -10.03 -21.66
N LYS A 60 12.08 -10.35 -20.70
CA LYS A 60 12.99 -11.50 -20.77
C LYS A 60 13.28 -12.10 -19.39
N SER A 61 13.50 -13.41 -19.36
CA SER A 61 14.11 -14.07 -18.21
C SER A 61 15.62 -13.85 -18.23
N ILE A 62 16.19 -13.39 -17.11
CA ILE A 62 17.65 -13.37 -16.93
C ILE A 62 18.11 -14.84 -16.88
N LYS A 63 19.08 -15.21 -17.72
CA LYS A 63 19.67 -16.55 -17.67
C LYS A 63 20.73 -16.59 -16.57
N PRO A 64 20.60 -17.45 -15.56
CA PRO A 64 21.63 -17.61 -14.53
C PRO A 64 22.93 -18.13 -15.15
N ASP A 65 24.06 -17.64 -14.65
CA ASP A 65 25.36 -18.27 -14.92
C ASP A 65 25.55 -19.44 -13.94
N GLU A 66 25.56 -20.67 -14.45
CA GLU A 66 25.63 -21.89 -13.63
C GLU A 66 26.89 -21.99 -12.77
N LEU A 67 28.02 -21.38 -13.19
CA LEU A 67 29.23 -21.37 -12.39
C LEU A 67 29.05 -20.42 -11.20
N VAL A 68 28.53 -19.22 -11.45
CA VAL A 68 28.26 -18.23 -10.40
C VAL A 68 27.23 -18.76 -9.40
N CYS A 69 26.14 -19.38 -9.86
CA CYS A 69 25.14 -19.99 -8.98
C CYS A 69 25.76 -21.08 -8.08
N ARG A 70 26.63 -21.94 -8.64
CA ARG A 70 27.33 -22.96 -7.84
C ARG A 70 28.29 -22.36 -6.82
N LEU A 71 28.96 -21.26 -7.14
CA LEU A 71 29.81 -20.53 -6.19
C LEU A 71 28.97 -20.00 -5.01
N PHE A 72 27.81 -19.42 -5.30
CA PHE A 72 26.91 -18.88 -4.29
C PHE A 72 26.33 -19.98 -3.39
N GLN A 73 25.86 -21.09 -3.96
CA GLN A 73 25.40 -22.25 -3.19
C GLN A 73 26.51 -22.81 -2.29
N LYS A 74 27.75 -22.86 -2.78
CA LYS A 74 28.88 -23.35 -1.99
C LYS A 74 29.23 -22.38 -0.86
N ALA A 75 29.33 -21.08 -1.15
CA ALA A 75 29.58 -20.04 -0.15
C ALA A 75 28.46 -20.00 0.92
N TYR A 76 27.21 -20.18 0.52
CA TYR A 76 26.08 -20.24 1.44
C TYR A 76 26.17 -21.38 2.45
N ARG A 77 26.59 -22.58 1.98
CA ARG A 77 26.79 -23.75 2.85
C ARG A 77 28.00 -23.61 3.76
N GLU A 78 29.00 -22.82 3.35
CA GLU A 78 30.21 -22.57 4.12
C GLU A 78 29.97 -21.51 5.20
N ASP A 79 29.42 -20.36 4.83
CA ASP A 79 29.10 -19.25 5.72
C ASP A 79 28.02 -18.34 5.08
N SER A 80 26.76 -18.60 5.41
CA SER A 80 25.64 -17.84 4.86
C SER A 80 25.64 -16.37 5.29
N ALA A 81 26.11 -16.06 6.50
CA ALA A 81 26.18 -14.68 7.00
C ALA A 81 27.24 -13.87 6.25
N ARG A 82 28.42 -14.45 6.01
CA ARG A 82 29.48 -13.81 5.21
C ARG A 82 29.03 -13.59 3.77
N LEU A 83 28.34 -14.55 3.16
CA LEU A 83 27.78 -14.37 1.81
C LEU A 83 26.75 -13.24 1.79
N CYS A 84 25.83 -13.20 2.75
CA CYS A 84 24.82 -12.14 2.88
C CYS A 84 25.48 -10.76 2.97
N GLN A 85 26.48 -10.61 3.85
CA GLN A 85 27.21 -9.36 4.03
C GLN A 85 27.92 -8.93 2.73
N LEU A 86 28.59 -9.86 2.07
CA LEU A 86 29.31 -9.58 0.81
C LEU A 86 28.35 -9.12 -0.29
N LEU A 87 27.17 -9.73 -0.40
CA LEU A 87 26.16 -9.31 -1.37
C LEU A 87 25.53 -7.96 -1.02
N ALA A 88 25.30 -7.68 0.27
CA ALA A 88 24.75 -6.42 0.73
C ALA A 88 25.73 -5.24 0.54
N GLU A 89 27.03 -5.49 0.62
CA GLU A 89 28.09 -4.50 0.39
C GLU A 89 28.32 -4.14 -1.09
N LYS A 90 27.66 -4.84 -2.03
CA LYS A 90 27.70 -4.45 -3.45
C LYS A 90 27.07 -3.07 -3.62
N ASN A 91 27.83 -2.16 -4.19
CA ASN A 91 27.44 -0.76 -4.39
C ASN A 91 26.53 -0.54 -5.62
N ASN A 92 26.33 -1.57 -6.45
CA ASN A 92 25.56 -1.49 -7.68
C ASN A 92 24.23 -2.23 -7.53
N ILE A 93 23.13 -1.50 -7.80
CA ILE A 93 21.77 -2.02 -7.74
C ILE A 93 21.50 -3.16 -8.71
N VAL A 94 22.07 -3.06 -9.90
CA VAL A 94 21.94 -4.09 -10.91
C VAL A 94 22.63 -5.38 -10.47
N ASP A 95 23.77 -5.26 -9.77
CA ASP A 95 24.50 -6.43 -9.28
C ASP A 95 23.72 -7.19 -8.23
N TYR A 96 23.25 -6.52 -7.16
CA TYR A 96 22.45 -7.22 -6.16
C TYR A 96 21.17 -7.79 -6.78
N TRP A 97 20.53 -7.09 -7.73
CA TRP A 97 19.29 -7.56 -8.35
C TRP A 97 19.54 -8.85 -9.13
N ILE A 98 20.55 -8.88 -10.00
CA ILE A 98 20.86 -10.08 -10.80
C ILE A 98 21.28 -11.22 -9.87
N PHE A 99 22.17 -10.99 -8.91
CA PHE A 99 22.63 -12.02 -8.00
C PHE A 99 21.49 -12.61 -7.16
N LEU A 100 20.66 -11.78 -6.54
CA LEU A 100 19.53 -12.25 -5.72
C LEU A 100 18.46 -12.92 -6.58
N SER A 101 18.20 -12.40 -7.78
CA SER A 101 17.13 -12.90 -8.66
C SER A 101 17.50 -14.19 -9.39
N THR A 102 18.79 -14.47 -9.62
CA THR A 102 19.24 -15.62 -10.42
C THR A 102 20.13 -16.62 -9.69
N CYS A 103 20.96 -16.17 -8.76
CA CYS A 103 21.93 -17.03 -8.07
C CYS A 103 21.47 -17.47 -6.68
N CYS A 104 20.48 -16.78 -6.09
CA CYS A 104 19.95 -17.11 -4.77
C CYS A 104 18.61 -17.85 -4.88
N GLU A 105 18.54 -19.03 -4.26
CA GLU A 105 17.29 -19.79 -4.08
C GLU A 105 16.37 -19.09 -3.07
N THR A 106 15.08 -19.46 -3.06
CA THR A 106 14.10 -18.85 -2.15
C THR A 106 14.50 -19.00 -0.68
N ASP A 107 15.00 -20.16 -0.27
CA ASP A 107 15.45 -20.39 1.11
C ASP A 107 16.64 -19.48 1.50
N MET A 108 17.56 -19.23 0.57
CA MET A 108 18.66 -18.28 0.79
C MET A 108 18.12 -16.87 1.02
N LEU A 109 17.16 -16.43 0.19
CA LEU A 109 16.54 -15.12 0.34
C LEU A 109 15.76 -14.98 1.64
N VAL A 110 15.08 -16.04 2.09
CA VAL A 110 14.38 -16.10 3.39
C VAL A 110 15.36 -15.87 4.54
N ASP A 111 16.52 -16.52 4.49
CA ASP A 111 17.56 -16.36 5.52
C ASP A 111 18.20 -14.97 5.45
N PHE A 112 18.56 -14.49 4.26
CA PHE A 112 19.16 -13.17 4.06
C PHE A 112 18.24 -12.03 4.51
N ALA A 113 16.93 -12.13 4.21
CA ALA A 113 15.93 -11.17 4.67
C ALA A 113 15.85 -11.05 6.20
N LYS A 114 16.32 -12.07 6.94
CA LYS A 114 16.34 -12.13 8.40
C LYS A 114 17.70 -11.76 8.99
N MET A 115 18.76 -11.64 8.20
CA MET A 115 20.09 -11.25 8.67
C MET A 115 20.23 -9.73 8.85
N ASP A 116 21.16 -9.32 9.70
CA ASP A 116 21.43 -7.91 9.98
C ASP A 116 22.60 -7.40 9.12
N VAL A 117 22.30 -6.54 8.14
CA VAL A 117 23.25 -5.92 7.21
C VAL A 117 22.90 -4.44 7.07
N ALA A 118 23.87 -3.54 6.94
CA ALA A 118 23.64 -2.10 7.04
C ALA A 118 22.77 -1.48 5.91
N TYR A 119 22.53 -2.20 4.81
CA TYR A 119 22.08 -1.64 3.53
C TYR A 119 20.57 -1.84 3.26
N PRO A 120 19.71 -0.80 3.35
CA PRO A 120 18.26 -0.94 3.19
C PRO A 120 17.81 -1.43 1.81
N CYS A 121 18.52 -1.05 0.74
CA CYS A 121 18.22 -1.50 -0.63
C CYS A 121 18.35 -3.03 -0.79
N PHE A 122 19.23 -3.66 -0.01
CA PHE A 122 19.36 -5.11 -0.01
C PHE A 122 18.07 -5.77 0.52
N TYR A 123 17.54 -5.28 1.64
CA TYR A 123 16.25 -5.76 2.17
C TYR A 123 15.09 -5.51 1.21
N TYR A 124 15.08 -4.34 0.57
CA TYR A 124 14.09 -4.00 -0.45
C TYR A 124 14.04 -5.06 -1.56
N GLU A 125 15.19 -5.54 -2.02
CA GLU A 125 15.26 -6.48 -3.13
C GLU A 125 14.99 -7.91 -2.71
N CYS A 126 15.48 -8.33 -1.53
CA CYS A 126 15.06 -9.60 -0.94
C CYS A 126 13.52 -9.66 -0.86
N ALA A 127 12.88 -8.62 -0.30
CA ALA A 127 11.42 -8.57 -0.17
C ALA A 127 10.72 -8.52 -1.54
N ARG A 128 11.22 -7.73 -2.50
CA ARG A 128 10.62 -7.60 -3.84
C ARG A 128 10.65 -8.93 -4.60
N ILE A 129 11.79 -9.62 -4.57
CA ILE A 129 11.98 -10.90 -5.25
C ILE A 129 11.15 -11.99 -4.59
N LEU A 130 11.13 -12.05 -3.24
CA LEU A 130 10.28 -12.98 -2.50
C LEU A 130 8.80 -12.77 -2.83
N LEU A 131 8.30 -11.53 -2.80
CA LEU A 131 6.91 -11.22 -3.19
C LEU A 131 6.55 -11.69 -4.60
N LYS A 132 7.51 -11.66 -5.53
CA LYS A 132 7.32 -12.08 -6.92
C LYS A 132 7.34 -13.60 -7.09
N ARG A 133 8.21 -14.30 -6.37
CA ARG A 133 8.42 -15.75 -6.51
C ARG A 133 7.29 -16.57 -5.89
N THR A 134 6.53 -16.02 -4.96
CA THR A 134 5.56 -16.81 -4.20
C THR A 134 4.13 -16.63 -4.73
N SER A 135 3.62 -17.65 -5.41
CA SER A 135 2.18 -17.80 -5.70
C SER A 135 1.52 -18.58 -4.56
N GLY A 136 1.05 -17.86 -3.54
CA GLY A 136 0.54 -18.46 -2.29
C GLY A 136 1.65 -18.54 -1.25
N ILE A 137 1.72 -17.54 -0.36
CA ILE A 137 2.89 -17.30 0.48
C ILE A 137 3.02 -18.38 1.55
N ASP A 138 4.09 -19.19 1.48
CA ASP A 138 4.46 -20.04 2.60
C ASP A 138 4.82 -19.18 3.82
N GLU A 139 4.61 -19.71 5.02
CA GLU A 139 4.73 -18.89 6.24
C GLU A 139 6.15 -18.34 6.46
N LYS A 140 7.19 -19.08 6.02
CA LYS A 140 8.59 -18.64 6.13
C LYS A 140 8.87 -17.44 5.24
N CYS A 141 8.35 -17.45 4.01
CA CYS A 141 8.42 -16.33 3.07
C CYS A 141 7.68 -15.11 3.63
N LYS A 142 6.49 -15.28 4.23
CA LYS A 142 5.76 -14.17 4.86
C LYS A 142 6.59 -13.52 5.95
N GLU A 143 7.12 -14.31 6.88
CA GLU A 143 7.97 -13.82 7.96
C GLU A 143 9.20 -13.10 7.45
N ALA A 144 9.86 -13.64 6.41
CA ALA A 144 11.03 -13.04 5.79
C ALA A 144 10.70 -11.68 5.15
N ILE A 145 9.61 -11.61 4.37
CA ILE A 145 9.16 -10.34 3.77
C ILE A 145 8.83 -9.33 4.86
N ILE A 146 8.08 -9.73 5.90
CA ILE A 146 7.75 -8.84 7.02
C ILE A 146 9.02 -8.32 7.71
N ALA A 147 10.00 -9.19 7.95
CA ALA A 147 11.27 -8.81 8.58
C ALA A 147 12.09 -7.85 7.71
N ALA A 148 12.19 -8.11 6.40
CA ALA A 148 12.91 -7.24 5.47
C ALA A 148 12.22 -5.87 5.36
N VAL A 149 10.90 -5.84 5.14
CA VAL A 149 10.15 -4.58 4.99
C VAL A 149 10.16 -3.76 6.28
N LYS A 150 10.08 -4.40 7.45
CA LYS A 150 10.26 -3.71 8.74
C LYS A 150 11.63 -3.02 8.81
N ARG A 151 12.70 -3.69 8.38
CA ARG A 151 14.06 -3.10 8.39
C ARG A 151 14.20 -1.94 7.42
N ILE A 152 13.51 -1.97 6.29
CA ILE A 152 13.42 -0.81 5.39
C ILE A 152 12.80 0.36 6.16
N ALA A 153 11.63 0.14 6.76
CA ALA A 153 10.90 1.15 7.54
C ALA A 153 11.69 1.72 8.73
N ASP A 154 12.51 0.90 9.39
CA ASP A 154 13.32 1.34 10.53
C ASP A 154 14.57 2.14 10.14
N ARG A 155 15.07 1.99 8.92
CA ARG A 155 16.38 2.53 8.49
C ARG A 155 16.30 3.63 7.45
N ASP A 156 15.31 3.56 6.58
CA ASP A 156 15.15 4.47 5.46
C ASP A 156 13.66 4.72 5.18
N LEU A 157 13.16 5.82 5.73
CA LEU A 157 11.76 6.23 5.55
C LEU A 157 11.42 6.59 4.10
N ALA A 158 12.39 7.06 3.30
CA ALA A 158 12.15 7.37 1.89
C ALA A 158 11.99 6.08 1.08
N LEU A 159 12.82 5.06 1.36
CA LEU A 159 12.68 3.76 0.74
C LEU A 159 11.41 3.02 1.21
N TRP A 160 10.99 3.21 2.46
CA TRP A 160 9.70 2.73 2.98
C TRP A 160 8.52 3.37 2.27
N GLU A 161 8.50 4.69 2.14
CA GLU A 161 7.50 5.42 1.38
C GLU A 161 7.41 4.91 -0.06
N ARG A 162 8.56 4.75 -0.72
CA ARG A 162 8.64 4.14 -2.05
C ARG A 162 8.04 2.74 -2.08
N TRP A 163 8.35 1.89 -1.11
CA TRP A 163 7.80 0.54 -1.01
C TRP A 163 6.26 0.58 -0.95
N VAL A 164 5.70 1.41 -0.06
CA VAL A 164 4.26 1.58 0.10
C VAL A 164 3.61 1.98 -1.22
N GLN A 165 4.11 3.04 -1.88
CA GLN A 165 3.56 3.53 -3.15
C GLN A 165 3.65 2.50 -4.28
N ARG A 166 4.81 1.85 -4.43
CA ARG A 166 5.06 0.93 -5.55
C ARG A 166 4.38 -0.42 -5.38
N LYS A 167 3.99 -0.80 -4.15
CA LYS A 167 3.38 -2.10 -3.84
C LYS A 167 1.92 -2.01 -3.44
N GLU A 168 1.32 -0.82 -3.34
CA GLU A 168 -0.07 -0.58 -2.91
C GLU A 168 -1.10 -1.51 -3.59
N HIS A 169 -0.97 -1.72 -4.90
CA HIS A 169 -1.86 -2.59 -5.69
C HIS A 169 -1.42 -4.06 -5.80
N ASN A 170 -0.31 -4.45 -5.15
CA ASN A 170 0.17 -5.83 -5.19
C ASN A 170 -0.61 -6.67 -4.17
N THR A 171 -1.32 -7.69 -4.65
CA THR A 171 -2.17 -8.57 -3.82
C THR A 171 -1.39 -9.29 -2.72
N ASN A 172 -0.17 -9.77 -2.99
CA ASN A 172 0.68 -10.41 -1.98
C ASN A 172 1.14 -9.42 -0.91
N TRP A 173 1.37 -8.16 -1.28
CA TRP A 173 1.67 -7.10 -0.31
C TRP A 173 0.45 -6.76 0.56
N GLN A 174 -0.74 -6.63 -0.04
CA GLN A 174 -1.98 -6.37 0.70
C GLN A 174 -2.23 -7.43 1.78
N GLN A 175 -1.92 -8.71 1.50
CA GLN A 175 -1.97 -9.81 2.47
C GLN A 175 -1.03 -9.63 3.67
N LEU A 176 0.08 -8.90 3.50
CA LEU A 176 1.10 -8.71 4.54
C LEU A 176 1.05 -7.34 5.20
N LEU A 177 0.30 -6.40 4.62
CA LEU A 177 0.32 -4.99 4.97
C LEU A 177 0.16 -4.78 6.48
N PHE A 178 -0.93 -5.25 7.06
CA PHE A 178 -1.22 -5.02 8.47
C PHE A 178 -0.30 -5.79 9.43
N SER A 179 0.21 -6.95 8.99
CA SER A 179 1.25 -7.68 9.72
C SER A 179 2.56 -6.90 9.79
N VAL A 180 2.90 -6.11 8.76
CA VAL A 180 4.03 -5.18 8.78
C VAL A 180 3.71 -3.96 9.64
N LEU A 181 2.56 -3.31 9.43
CA LEU A 181 2.18 -2.09 10.16
C LEU A 181 2.15 -2.31 11.68
N SER A 182 1.75 -3.49 12.15
CA SER A 182 1.77 -3.84 13.58
C SER A 182 3.18 -3.95 14.20
N LYS A 183 4.25 -3.92 13.38
CA LYS A 183 5.64 -4.13 13.82
C LYS A 183 6.57 -2.97 13.53
N VAL A 184 6.20 -2.04 12.64
CA VAL A 184 7.05 -0.88 12.30
C VAL A 184 6.93 0.21 13.37
N SER A 185 7.90 1.13 13.39
CA SER A 185 7.91 2.26 14.32
C SER A 185 6.72 3.21 14.09
N ARG A 186 6.41 4.03 15.11
CA ARG A 186 5.41 5.11 15.01
C ARG A 186 5.69 6.06 13.85
N GLU A 187 6.95 6.37 13.59
CA GLU A 187 7.32 7.29 12.51
C GLU A 187 7.04 6.67 11.13
N ALA A 188 7.33 5.38 10.96
CA ALA A 188 6.99 4.65 9.75
C ALA A 188 5.48 4.52 9.53
N LEU A 189 4.71 4.33 10.61
CA LEU A 189 3.24 4.32 10.59
C LEU A 189 2.67 5.67 10.12
N LYS A 190 3.17 6.78 10.66
CA LYS A 190 2.78 8.12 10.21
C LYS A 190 3.12 8.35 8.75
N ARG A 191 4.33 7.96 8.33
CA ARG A 191 4.73 8.05 6.92
C ARG A 191 3.78 7.25 6.03
N PHE A 192 3.44 6.03 6.43
CA PHE A 192 2.47 5.21 5.71
C PHE A 192 1.12 5.94 5.54
N ALA A 193 0.57 6.52 6.60
CA ALA A 193 -0.71 7.23 6.55
C ALA A 193 -0.69 8.46 5.62
N GLN A 194 0.47 9.12 5.49
CA GLN A 194 0.69 10.24 4.57
C GLN A 194 0.90 9.81 3.11
N THR A 195 1.31 8.56 2.89
CA THR A 195 1.76 8.06 1.59
C THR A 195 0.67 7.33 0.82
N ILE A 196 -0.24 6.62 1.50
CA ILE A 196 -1.28 5.80 0.82
C ILE A 196 -2.29 6.64 0.05
N ASN A 197 -2.81 6.09 -1.04
CA ASN A 197 -3.97 6.61 -1.74
C ASN A 197 -5.25 6.01 -1.16
N LEU A 198 -5.89 6.81 -0.29
CA LEU A 198 -7.22 6.49 0.22
C LEU A 198 -8.29 6.43 -0.90
N ASP A 199 -7.96 6.84 -2.13
CA ASP A 199 -8.82 6.66 -3.31
C ASP A 199 -8.62 5.40 -4.13
N MET A 200 -7.82 4.45 -3.63
CA MET A 200 -7.70 3.14 -4.26
C MET A 200 -9.07 2.48 -4.44
N MET A 201 -9.44 2.16 -5.68
CA MET A 201 -10.68 1.45 -5.98
C MET A 201 -10.56 -0.03 -5.65
N LEU A 202 -11.60 -0.61 -5.06
CA LEU A 202 -11.73 -2.06 -4.92
C LEU A 202 -11.81 -2.69 -6.32
N GLN A 203 -10.85 -3.55 -6.67
CA GLN A 203 -10.85 -4.21 -7.97
C GLN A 203 -11.96 -5.27 -8.04
N ASN A 204 -12.92 -5.08 -8.95
CA ASN A 204 -13.91 -6.04 -9.48
C ASN A 204 -14.15 -7.30 -8.62
N HIS A 205 -15.12 -7.22 -7.72
CA HIS A 205 -15.80 -8.37 -7.09
C HIS A 205 -14.92 -9.37 -6.30
N LYS A 206 -13.69 -9.00 -5.94
CA LYS A 206 -12.89 -9.78 -4.99
C LYS A 206 -13.18 -9.30 -3.57
N GLU A 207 -13.17 -10.24 -2.62
CA GLU A 207 -13.16 -9.92 -1.19
C GLU A 207 -12.07 -8.88 -0.92
N ASP A 208 -12.40 -7.87 -0.12
CA ASP A 208 -11.46 -6.83 0.28
C ASP A 208 -10.37 -7.48 1.15
N ILE A 209 -9.24 -7.82 0.52
CA ILE A 209 -8.10 -8.46 1.18
C ILE A 209 -7.58 -7.58 2.30
N VAL A 210 -7.56 -6.25 2.09
CA VAL A 210 -7.09 -5.30 3.09
C VAL A 210 -8.02 -5.35 4.30
N ALA A 211 -9.34 -5.30 4.10
CA ALA A 211 -10.30 -5.50 5.18
C ALA A 211 -10.10 -6.83 5.92
N TRP A 212 -9.96 -7.92 5.18
CA TRP A 212 -9.83 -9.24 5.77
C TRP A 212 -8.56 -9.39 6.62
N GLU A 213 -7.42 -8.91 6.12
CA GLU A 213 -6.16 -8.94 6.88
C GLU A 213 -6.20 -8.03 8.11
N PHE A 214 -6.88 -6.89 8.02
CA PHE A 214 -7.07 -6.02 9.18
C PHE A 214 -7.83 -6.76 10.28
N GLU A 215 -8.95 -7.41 9.92
CA GLU A 215 -9.82 -8.06 10.89
C GLU A 215 -9.16 -9.25 11.61
N ARG A 216 -8.22 -9.92 10.96
CA ARG A 216 -7.45 -11.04 11.52
C ARG A 216 -6.37 -10.64 12.51
N LEU A 217 -6.04 -9.34 12.61
CA LEU A 217 -5.09 -8.88 13.61
C LEU A 217 -5.63 -9.07 15.04
N SER A 218 -4.71 -9.26 15.99
CA SER A 218 -5.04 -9.20 17.41
C SER A 218 -5.48 -7.80 17.81
N ASP A 219 -6.29 -7.68 18.86
CA ASP A 219 -6.75 -6.39 19.39
C ASP A 219 -5.59 -5.46 19.77
N THR A 220 -4.50 -6.02 20.31
CA THR A 220 -3.28 -5.25 20.61
C THR A 220 -2.67 -4.63 19.36
N SER A 221 -2.59 -5.39 18.26
CA SER A 221 -2.05 -4.90 17.00
C SER A 221 -2.99 -3.88 16.35
N LYS A 222 -4.31 -4.12 16.35
CA LYS A 222 -5.31 -3.16 15.87
C LYS A 222 -5.19 -1.85 16.65
N LYS A 223 -5.16 -1.92 17.98
CA LYS A 223 -5.00 -0.76 18.86
C LYS A 223 -3.71 0.00 18.58
N TYR A 224 -2.57 -0.69 18.47
CA TYR A 224 -1.28 -0.06 18.17
C TYR A 224 -1.32 0.72 16.85
N ILE A 225 -1.90 0.13 15.79
CA ILE A 225 -2.00 0.81 14.49
C ILE A 225 -2.91 2.03 14.62
N LEU A 226 -4.16 1.85 15.07
CA LEU A 226 -5.17 2.91 15.12
C LEU A 226 -4.72 4.10 16.01
N GLU A 227 -4.14 3.83 17.18
CA GLU A 227 -3.61 4.85 18.07
C GLU A 227 -2.58 5.77 17.40
N ASN A 228 -1.84 5.24 16.42
CA ASN A 228 -0.75 5.96 15.78
C ASN A 228 -1.11 6.62 14.45
N ILE A 229 -2.17 6.17 13.76
CA ILE A 229 -2.50 6.68 12.41
C ILE A 229 -3.93 7.17 12.22
N SER A 230 -4.88 6.86 13.10
CA SER A 230 -6.31 7.15 12.84
C SER A 230 -6.58 8.63 12.58
N LYS A 231 -5.93 9.52 13.32
CA LYS A 231 -6.05 10.97 13.09
C LYS A 231 -5.57 11.37 11.70
N ASP A 232 -4.37 10.93 11.30
CA ASP A 232 -3.79 11.24 9.98
C ASP A 232 -4.66 10.67 8.84
N ILE A 233 -5.19 9.44 9.02
CA ILE A 233 -6.10 8.81 8.05
C ILE A 233 -7.37 9.63 7.88
N LEU A 234 -8.01 10.07 8.97
CA LEU A 234 -9.25 10.84 8.91
C LEU A 234 -9.04 12.26 8.35
N GLU A 235 -7.93 12.91 8.71
CA GLU A 235 -7.55 14.21 8.14
C GLU A 235 -7.33 14.11 6.62
N ASN A 236 -6.56 13.10 6.18
CA ASN A 236 -6.30 12.85 4.76
C ASN A 236 -7.58 12.47 4.00
N TRP A 237 -8.47 11.68 4.62
CA TRP A 237 -9.77 11.34 4.06
C TRP A 237 -10.61 12.59 3.83
N ASN A 238 -10.77 13.45 4.84
CA ASN A 238 -11.55 14.68 4.69
C ASN A 238 -10.94 15.65 3.66
N LEU A 239 -9.61 15.81 3.65
CA LEU A 239 -8.91 16.61 2.64
C LEU A 239 -9.11 16.09 1.22
N LEU A 240 -9.16 14.76 1.05
CA LEU A 240 -9.41 14.11 -0.24
C LEU A 240 -10.80 14.46 -0.78
N PHE A 241 -11.85 14.43 0.06
CA PHE A 241 -13.21 14.80 -0.34
C PHE A 241 -13.26 16.26 -0.77
N GLU A 242 -12.70 17.17 0.03
CA GLU A 242 -12.67 18.60 -0.30
C GLU A 242 -11.92 18.86 -1.61
N LYS A 243 -10.79 18.19 -1.84
CA LYS A 243 -10.02 18.30 -3.08
C LYS A 243 -10.82 17.78 -4.27
N LYS A 244 -11.48 16.63 -4.15
CA LYS A 244 -12.25 16.02 -5.24
C LYS A 244 -13.53 16.81 -5.56
N LYS A 245 -14.24 17.31 -4.54
CA LYS A 245 -15.40 18.23 -4.70
C LYS A 245 -15.02 19.50 -5.45
N LYS A 246 -13.92 20.16 -5.06
CA LYS A 246 -13.41 21.38 -5.72
C LYS A 246 -13.02 21.17 -7.17
N LYS A 247 -12.53 19.98 -7.51
CA LYS A 247 -12.15 19.61 -8.89
C LYS A 247 -13.33 19.08 -9.71
N HIS A 248 -14.49 18.91 -9.10
CA HIS A 248 -15.64 18.22 -9.70
C HIS A 248 -15.27 16.84 -10.27
N GLU A 249 -14.43 16.10 -9.54
CA GLU A 249 -14.11 14.71 -9.91
C GLU A 249 -15.39 13.88 -9.86
N ASN A 250 -15.60 13.05 -10.89
CA ASN A 250 -16.86 12.34 -11.09
C ASN A 250 -17.03 11.24 -10.04
N LEU A 251 -18.08 11.33 -9.23
CA LEU A 251 -18.55 10.30 -8.32
C LEU A 251 -20.08 10.17 -8.46
N ARG A 252 -20.58 8.95 -8.63
CA ARG A 252 -22.01 8.67 -8.91
C ARG A 252 -22.61 7.60 -8.01
N GLU A 253 -21.88 7.23 -6.97
CA GLU A 253 -22.28 6.19 -6.02
C GLU A 253 -21.60 6.43 -4.67
N ILE A 254 -22.05 5.69 -3.63
CA ILE A 254 -21.35 5.68 -2.35
C ILE A 254 -19.96 5.10 -2.55
N TRP A 255 -18.96 5.82 -2.08
CA TRP A 255 -17.58 5.48 -2.35
C TRP A 255 -16.98 4.52 -1.32
N PHE A 256 -16.68 3.31 -1.79
CA PHE A 256 -15.96 2.28 -1.04
C PHE A 256 -14.49 2.23 -1.48
N SER A 257 -13.61 2.74 -0.62
CA SER A 257 -12.16 2.68 -0.80
C SER A 257 -11.65 1.26 -0.57
N GLY A 258 -10.53 0.86 -1.20
CA GLY A 258 -9.77 -0.33 -0.84
C GLY A 258 -9.12 -0.25 0.55
N TYR A 259 -9.22 0.91 1.21
CA TYR A 259 -8.89 1.11 2.62
C TYR A 259 -10.14 1.30 3.49
N PHE A 260 -11.33 0.87 3.03
CA PHE A 260 -12.60 1.04 3.73
C PHE A 260 -12.51 0.68 5.22
N SER A 261 -12.01 -0.52 5.53
CA SER A 261 -11.91 -0.99 6.91
C SER A 261 -10.95 -0.18 7.76
N LEU A 262 -9.86 0.33 7.18
CA LEU A 262 -8.93 1.21 7.91
C LEU A 262 -9.56 2.56 8.21
N ILE A 263 -10.30 3.14 7.25
CA ILE A 263 -11.01 4.40 7.42
C ILE A 263 -12.12 4.23 8.46
N LEU A 264 -12.95 3.19 8.33
CA LEU A 264 -14.05 2.89 9.25
C LEU A 264 -13.54 2.65 10.68
N ASN A 265 -12.52 1.81 10.85
CA ASN A 265 -11.94 1.55 12.17
C ASN A 265 -11.25 2.80 12.75
N SER A 266 -10.67 3.66 11.89
CA SER A 266 -10.11 4.94 12.36
C SER A 266 -11.20 5.90 12.83
N LEU A 267 -12.32 5.96 12.11
CA LEU A 267 -13.49 6.72 12.53
C LEU A 267 -14.04 6.19 13.85
N GLN A 268 -14.20 4.87 13.97
CA GLN A 268 -14.61 4.26 15.22
C GLN A 268 -13.63 4.57 16.35
N TYR A 269 -12.33 4.51 16.11
CA TYR A 269 -11.32 4.83 17.13
C TYR A 269 -11.42 6.28 17.62
N ASP A 270 -11.64 7.23 16.71
CA ASP A 270 -11.78 8.66 17.02
C ASP A 270 -13.06 8.97 17.81
N LEU A 271 -14.16 8.28 17.48
CA LEU A 271 -15.45 8.42 18.14
C LEU A 271 -15.47 7.72 19.51
N LYS A 272 -15.21 8.47 20.58
CA LYS A 272 -15.11 7.92 21.93
C LYS A 272 -16.47 7.75 22.61
N ASN A 273 -17.43 8.60 22.26
CA ASN A 273 -18.72 8.66 22.93
C ASN A 273 -19.84 9.13 21.99
N LYS A 274 -21.06 9.07 22.51
CA LYS A 274 -22.28 9.40 21.79
C LYS A 274 -22.35 10.87 21.35
N GLU A 275 -21.83 11.80 22.15
CA GLU A 275 -21.83 13.23 21.83
C GLU A 275 -20.86 13.56 20.69
N GLU A 276 -19.66 12.99 20.68
CA GLU A 276 -18.70 13.15 19.58
C GLU A 276 -19.26 12.61 18.26
N TRP A 277 -19.91 11.45 18.30
CA TRP A 277 -20.61 10.89 17.14
C TRP A 277 -21.73 11.81 16.67
N LYS A 278 -22.59 12.27 17.58
CA LYS A 278 -23.71 13.18 17.28
C LYS A 278 -23.21 14.47 16.64
N LEU A 279 -22.22 15.13 17.23
CA LEU A 279 -21.64 16.37 16.68
C LEU A 279 -21.10 16.16 15.26
N SER A 280 -20.44 15.04 15.01
CA SER A 280 -19.92 14.68 13.69
C SER A 280 -21.03 14.42 12.68
N PHE A 281 -22.04 13.64 13.05
CA PHE A 281 -23.21 13.35 12.21
C PHE A 281 -23.98 14.63 11.83
N LEU A 282 -24.25 15.50 12.79
CA LEU A 282 -24.89 16.79 12.56
C LEU A 282 -24.03 17.70 11.67
N ASN A 283 -22.71 17.63 11.78
CA ASN A 283 -21.82 18.40 10.91
C ASN A 283 -21.86 17.91 9.46
N TYR A 284 -21.86 16.59 9.23
CA TYR A 284 -21.98 16.03 7.88
C TYR A 284 -23.33 16.34 7.24
N GLU A 285 -24.43 16.32 8.01
CA GLU A 285 -25.74 16.78 7.53
C GLU A 285 -25.71 18.24 7.09
N LYS A 286 -25.11 19.13 7.89
CA LYS A 286 -24.97 20.55 7.53
C LYS A 286 -24.12 20.79 6.28
N ILE A 287 -23.07 19.98 6.09
CA ILE A 287 -22.24 20.03 4.87
C ILE A 287 -23.10 19.63 3.67
N LEU A 288 -23.83 18.52 3.75
CA LEU A 288 -24.77 18.10 2.71
C LEU A 288 -25.79 19.20 2.40
N GLU A 289 -26.43 19.79 3.42
CA GLU A 289 -27.40 20.87 3.23
C GLU A 289 -26.78 22.07 2.50
N LYS A 290 -25.61 22.54 2.97
CA LYS A 290 -24.88 23.64 2.34
C LYS A 290 -24.53 23.34 0.88
N ASP A 291 -24.01 22.16 0.60
CA ASP A 291 -23.56 21.78 -0.73
C ASP A 291 -24.75 21.53 -1.66
N MET A 292 -25.92 21.10 -1.17
CA MET A 292 -27.15 20.96 -1.98
C MET A 292 -27.83 22.30 -2.30
N TYR A 293 -27.57 23.34 -1.51
CA TYR A 293 -28.02 24.71 -1.78
C TYR A 293 -26.98 25.56 -2.52
N ALA A 294 -25.78 25.03 -2.78
CA ALA A 294 -24.75 25.73 -3.54
C ALA A 294 -25.10 25.83 -5.03
N TRP A 295 -24.54 26.83 -5.70
CA TRP A 295 -24.69 26.98 -7.14
C TRP A 295 -23.65 26.11 -7.88
N TYR A 296 -24.12 25.32 -8.85
CA TYR A 296 -23.27 24.53 -9.74
C TYR A 296 -23.58 24.84 -11.20
N GLU A 297 -22.54 24.92 -12.03
CA GLU A 297 -22.67 25.08 -13.48
C GLU A 297 -23.38 23.90 -14.15
N LYS A 298 -23.22 22.69 -13.60
CA LYS A 298 -23.73 21.45 -14.17
C LYS A 298 -24.37 20.60 -13.08
N THR A 299 -25.49 19.97 -13.41
CA THR A 299 -26.16 18.98 -12.55
C THR A 299 -25.24 17.82 -12.17
N THR A 300 -24.31 17.45 -13.06
CA THR A 300 -23.31 16.41 -12.77
C THR A 300 -22.37 16.82 -11.63
N HIS A 301 -22.00 18.09 -11.50
CA HIS A 301 -21.14 18.55 -10.40
C HIS A 301 -21.89 18.49 -9.06
N MET A 302 -23.16 18.87 -9.04
CA MET A 302 -24.04 18.74 -7.88
C MET A 302 -24.22 17.27 -7.47
N CYS A 303 -24.43 16.38 -8.44
CA CYS A 303 -24.51 14.93 -8.22
C CYS A 303 -23.22 14.38 -7.58
N CYS A 304 -22.05 14.84 -8.03
CA CYS A 304 -20.78 14.43 -7.41
C CYS A 304 -20.68 14.91 -5.96
N ALA A 305 -20.99 16.18 -5.68
CA ALA A 305 -21.00 16.72 -4.32
C ALA A 305 -21.96 15.94 -3.41
N PHE A 306 -23.16 15.63 -3.90
CA PHE A 306 -24.14 14.79 -3.20
C PHE A 306 -23.53 13.45 -2.79
N PHE A 307 -22.89 12.71 -3.72
CA PHE A 307 -22.31 11.41 -3.37
C PHE A 307 -21.09 11.50 -2.47
N TYR A 308 -20.31 12.58 -2.55
CA TYR A 308 -19.22 12.83 -1.58
C TYR A 308 -19.78 13.00 -0.17
N ASP A 309 -20.80 13.84 0.02
CA ASP A 309 -21.36 14.07 1.36
C ASP A 309 -22.13 12.85 1.88
N ILE A 310 -22.89 12.18 1.01
CA ILE A 310 -23.60 10.94 1.35
C ILE A 310 -22.63 9.82 1.73
N THR A 311 -21.45 9.74 1.11
CA THR A 311 -20.43 8.77 1.52
C THR A 311 -19.97 9.05 2.95
N GLN A 312 -19.69 10.30 3.32
CA GLN A 312 -19.29 10.62 4.70
C GLN A 312 -20.39 10.26 5.71
N ILE A 313 -21.65 10.57 5.36
CA ILE A 313 -22.84 10.20 6.14
C ILE A 313 -22.94 8.68 6.30
N PHE A 314 -22.72 7.91 5.23
CA PHE A 314 -22.75 6.45 5.28
C PHE A 314 -21.71 5.89 6.27
N TYR A 315 -20.47 6.38 6.23
CA TYR A 315 -19.40 5.91 7.13
C TYR A 315 -19.68 6.27 8.59
N ILE A 316 -20.16 7.48 8.91
CA ILE A 316 -20.47 7.87 10.29
C ILE A 316 -21.67 7.10 10.85
N VAL A 317 -22.67 6.78 10.03
CA VAL A 317 -23.81 5.95 10.41
C VAL A 317 -23.33 4.54 10.72
N LEU A 318 -22.53 3.95 9.83
CA LEU A 318 -21.97 2.62 10.01
C LEU A 318 -21.11 2.53 11.29
N ALA A 319 -20.19 3.48 11.47
CA ALA A 319 -19.32 3.53 12.65
C ALA A 319 -20.12 3.66 13.96
N GLY A 320 -21.17 4.48 13.96
CA GLY A 320 -22.04 4.66 15.12
C GLY A 320 -22.82 3.40 15.48
N GLN A 321 -23.38 2.72 14.46
CA GLN A 321 -24.17 1.49 14.62
C GLN A 321 -23.30 0.35 15.17
N GLU A 322 -22.13 0.12 14.56
CA GLU A 322 -21.23 -0.96 14.97
C GLU A 322 -20.66 -0.76 16.38
N LYS A 323 -20.36 0.49 16.76
CA LYS A 323 -19.95 0.82 18.13
C LYS A 323 -21.08 0.92 19.14
N GLN A 324 -22.34 0.88 18.69
CA GLN A 324 -23.53 1.08 19.54
C GLN A 324 -23.49 2.41 20.33
N ILE A 325 -23.01 3.48 19.69
CA ILE A 325 -22.87 4.82 20.28
C ILE A 325 -23.90 5.83 19.73
N ILE A 326 -24.92 5.34 19.04
CA ILE A 326 -26.02 6.18 18.55
C ILE A 326 -27.00 6.42 19.69
N GLU A 327 -27.38 7.67 19.89
CA GLU A 327 -28.49 8.07 20.75
C GLU A 327 -29.42 8.99 19.97
N ALA A 328 -30.63 8.49 19.74
CA ALA A 328 -31.66 9.21 19.03
C ALA A 328 -32.24 10.28 19.96
N ASP A 329 -32.00 11.53 19.59
CA ASP A 329 -32.73 12.66 20.16
C ASP A 329 -33.43 13.45 19.05
N GLU A 330 -34.09 14.54 19.43
CA GLU A 330 -34.81 15.37 18.47
C GLU A 330 -33.90 15.92 17.36
N SER A 331 -32.66 16.32 17.70
CA SER A 331 -31.73 16.88 16.72
C SER A 331 -31.23 15.83 15.72
N VAL A 332 -30.95 14.62 16.19
CA VAL A 332 -30.58 13.47 15.35
C VAL A 332 -31.77 13.08 14.46
N THR A 333 -32.98 13.01 15.04
CA THR A 333 -34.21 12.68 14.31
C THR A 333 -34.51 13.70 13.20
N GLN A 334 -34.37 15.00 13.49
CA GLN A 334 -34.55 16.06 12.49
C GLN A 334 -33.52 15.94 11.36
N SER A 335 -32.27 15.65 11.70
CA SER A 335 -31.18 15.47 10.73
C SER A 335 -31.40 14.26 9.83
N ILE A 336 -31.83 13.12 10.39
CA ILE A 336 -32.23 11.93 9.62
C ILE A 336 -33.33 12.29 8.61
N ARG A 337 -34.38 13.00 9.05
CA ARG A 337 -35.48 13.41 8.16
C ARG A 337 -35.02 14.32 7.04
N LYS A 338 -34.09 15.25 7.30
CA LYS A 338 -33.49 16.11 6.27
C LYS A 338 -32.67 15.32 5.27
N ILE A 339 -31.81 14.40 5.73
CA ILE A 339 -31.02 13.52 4.85
C ILE A 339 -31.96 12.69 3.96
N GLN A 340 -32.99 12.07 4.54
CA GLN A 340 -34.00 11.32 3.79
C GLN A 340 -34.78 12.20 2.78
N LEU A 341 -34.98 13.49 3.08
CA LEU A 341 -35.57 14.43 2.12
C LEU A 341 -34.63 14.71 0.95
N PHE A 342 -33.33 14.89 1.20
CA PHE A 342 -32.34 15.06 0.14
C PHE A 342 -32.21 13.81 -0.73
N ILE A 343 -32.21 12.61 -0.14
CA ILE A 343 -32.22 11.34 -0.87
C ILE A 343 -33.44 11.26 -1.80
N ARG A 344 -34.64 11.58 -1.29
CA ARG A 344 -35.88 11.57 -2.07
C ARG A 344 -35.94 12.63 -3.18
N ARG A 345 -35.40 13.83 -2.93
CA ARG A 345 -35.38 14.92 -3.92
C ARG A 345 -34.46 14.62 -5.10
N HIS A 346 -33.42 13.83 -4.88
CA HIS A 346 -32.41 13.47 -5.88
C HIS A 346 -32.49 11.98 -6.23
N GLU A 347 -33.72 11.45 -6.33
CA GLU A 347 -33.98 10.05 -6.65
C GLU A 347 -33.30 9.61 -7.96
N ASP A 348 -33.21 10.52 -8.93
CA ASP A 348 -32.59 10.29 -10.24
C ASP A 348 -31.09 9.98 -10.14
N TYR A 349 -30.40 10.44 -9.10
CA TYR A 349 -28.97 10.17 -8.89
C TYR A 349 -28.71 8.70 -8.56
N TRP A 350 -29.70 7.99 -8.02
CA TRP A 350 -29.57 6.61 -7.56
C TRP A 350 -29.91 5.55 -8.60
N LYS A 351 -30.25 5.93 -9.83
CA LYS A 351 -30.79 5.04 -10.87
C LYS A 351 -29.99 3.75 -11.08
N ASP A 352 -28.66 3.84 -11.02
CA ASP A 352 -27.75 2.71 -11.23
C ASP A 352 -27.27 2.06 -9.90
N HIS A 353 -27.62 2.64 -8.74
CA HIS A 353 -27.11 2.25 -7.42
C HIS A 353 -28.21 2.12 -6.35
N VAL A 354 -29.42 1.71 -6.76
CA VAL A 354 -30.62 1.60 -5.90
C VAL A 354 -30.37 0.74 -4.64
N LYS A 355 -29.50 -0.28 -4.72
CA LYS A 355 -29.15 -1.11 -3.55
C LYS A 355 -28.46 -0.31 -2.44
N GLN A 356 -27.51 0.56 -2.79
CA GLN A 356 -26.80 1.41 -1.82
C GLN A 356 -27.76 2.41 -1.18
N LYS A 357 -28.71 2.94 -1.97
CA LYS A 357 -29.78 3.81 -1.47
C LYS A 357 -30.61 3.12 -0.39
N ILE A 358 -31.14 1.94 -0.71
CA ILE A 358 -31.98 1.16 0.21
C ILE A 358 -31.21 0.82 1.48
N GLU A 359 -29.93 0.45 1.37
CA GLU A 359 -29.10 0.19 2.53
C GLU A 359 -28.95 1.44 3.42
N LEU A 360 -28.63 2.59 2.84
CA LEU A 360 -28.51 3.85 3.59
C LEU A 360 -29.83 4.24 4.25
N GLU A 361 -30.95 4.17 3.52
CA GLU A 361 -32.28 4.47 4.06
C GLU A 361 -32.63 3.54 5.24
N HIS A 362 -32.41 2.23 5.07
CA HIS A 362 -32.63 1.25 6.14
C HIS A 362 -31.77 1.53 7.38
N ARG A 363 -30.50 1.88 7.19
CA ARG A 363 -29.60 2.22 8.30
C ARG A 363 -30.03 3.49 9.01
N LEU A 364 -30.44 4.52 8.28
CA LEU A 364 -30.96 5.77 8.86
C LEU A 364 -32.27 5.53 9.63
N GLU A 365 -33.15 4.67 9.11
CA GLU A 365 -34.38 4.29 9.80
C GLU A 365 -34.13 3.50 11.08
N ALA A 366 -33.12 2.63 11.10
CA ALA A 366 -32.73 1.88 12.29
C ALA A 366 -32.16 2.76 13.43
N MET A 367 -31.93 4.05 13.18
CA MET A 367 -31.48 5.02 14.19
C MET A 367 -32.63 5.79 14.85
N LEU A 368 -33.87 5.65 14.34
CA LEU A 368 -35.09 6.24 14.90
C LEU A 368 -35.74 5.25 15.89
#